data_AF-A0A3E1Q7A7-F1
#
_entry.id   AF-A0A3E1Q7A7-F1
#
_cell.length_a   1.000
_cell.length_b   1.000
_cell.length_c   1.000
_cell.angle_alpha   90.00
_cell.angle_beta   90.00
_cell.angle_gamma   90.00
#
_symmetry.space_group_name_H-M   'P 1'
#
loop_
_entity.id
_entity.type
_entity.pdbx_description
1 polymer ?
#
loop_
_entity_poly.entity_id
_entity_poly.type
_entity_poly.pdbx_seq_one_letter_code
_entity_poly.pdbx_strand_id
1 'polypeptide(L)'
;MKNYTETAYHRAQKKVDSIKVFYNHIIVYLLINIASILIWFFVIRGFYATIENQGFKNWIDANFLFFSIVWTIILIFHGLKVFKGDKFKAFKISVFKKWEERKIKEFMEAEEKLKRF
;
A
#
# COMPACT_ATOMS: atom_id res chain seq x y z
N MET A 1 -16.25 26.50 12.41
CA MET A 1 -16.29 26.29 13.88
C MET A 1 -15.16 25.34 14.27
N LYS A 2 -14.12 25.82 14.97
CA LYS A 2 -13.04 24.97 15.49
C LYS A 2 -13.56 24.28 16.76
N ASN A 3 -13.68 22.95 16.76
CA ASN A 3 -14.02 22.19 17.96
C ASN A 3 -12.82 22.17 18.91
N TYR A 4 -12.89 23.01 19.95
CA TYR A 4 -11.99 23.00 21.08
C TYR A 4 -12.43 21.89 22.04
N THR A 5 -11.76 20.72 22.01
CA THR A 5 -11.54 19.76 23.13
C THR A 5 -11.09 18.37 22.63
N GLU A 6 -10.15 18.28 21.68
CA GLU A 6 -9.30 17.08 21.68
C GLU A 6 -8.26 17.25 22.79
N THR A 7 -8.58 16.73 23.98
CA THR A 7 -7.61 16.61 25.07
C THR A 7 -6.44 15.74 24.60
N ALA A 8 -5.26 15.92 25.19
CA ALA A 8 -4.10 15.05 24.90
C ALA A 8 -4.46 13.57 25.08
N TYR A 9 -5.35 13.27 26.04
CA TYR A 9 -5.93 11.96 26.27
C TYR A 9 -6.71 11.42 25.05
N HIS A 10 -7.64 12.19 24.46
CA HIS A 10 -8.40 11.72 23.29
C HIS A 10 -7.53 11.47 22.06
N ARG A 11 -6.47 12.26 21.85
CA ARG A 11 -5.49 12.00 20.77
C ARG A 11 -4.72 10.70 21.01
N ALA A 12 -4.27 10.46 22.24
CA ALA A 12 -3.60 9.22 22.61
C ALA A 12 -4.53 8.01 22.46
N GLN A 13 -5.80 8.12 22.88
CA GLN A 13 -6.81 7.08 22.75
C GLN A 13 -7.03 6.69 21.28
N LYS A 14 -7.28 7.67 20.40
CA LYS A 14 -7.43 7.42 18.95
C LYS A 14 -6.20 6.75 18.34
N LYS A 15 -5.00 7.12 18.81
CA LYS A 15 -3.74 6.51 18.36
C LYS A 15 -3.70 5.03 18.77
N VAL A 16 -4.00 4.71 20.02
CA VAL A 16 -4.04 3.32 20.52
C VAL A 16 -5.06 2.49 19.75
N ASP A 17 -6.26 3.02 19.51
CA ASP A 17 -7.29 2.30 18.76
C ASP A 17 -6.87 2.05 17.31
N SER A 18 -6.20 3.00 16.65
CA SER A 18 -5.65 2.79 15.30
C SER A 18 -4.57 1.70 15.26
N ILE A 19 -3.77 1.58 16.33
CA ILE A 19 -2.76 0.54 16.47
C ILE A 19 -3.42 -0.83 16.69
N LYS A 20 -4.47 -0.92 17.52
CA LYS A 20 -5.22 -2.17 17.71
C LYS A 20 -5.82 -2.68 16.40
N VAL A 21 -6.45 -1.79 15.62
CA VAL A 21 -7.00 -2.14 14.30
C VAL A 21 -5.89 -2.62 13.36
N PHE A 22 -4.72 -1.98 13.39
CA PHE A 22 -3.57 -2.41 12.59
C PHE A 22 -3.09 -3.82 12.94
N TYR A 23 -3.02 -4.17 14.23
CA TYR A 23 -2.65 -5.52 14.66
C TYR A 23 -3.63 -6.58 14.17
N ASN A 24 -4.93 -6.29 14.18
CA ASN A 24 -5.92 -7.20 13.60
C ASN A 24 -5.66 -7.42 12.09
N HIS A 25 -5.28 -6.35 11.37
CA HIS A 25 -4.93 -6.45 9.96
C HIS A 25 -3.67 -7.30 9.72
N ILE A 26 -2.63 -7.17 10.57
CA ILE A 26 -1.44 -8.05 10.52
C ILE A 26 -1.82 -9.51 10.77
N ILE A 27 -2.67 -9.79 11.75
CA ILE A 27 -3.10 -11.16 12.08
C ILE A 27 -3.81 -11.79 10.87
N VAL A 28 -4.78 -11.08 10.29
CA VAL A 28 -5.50 -11.55 9.10
C VAL A 28 -4.54 -11.74 7.91
N TYR A 29 -3.62 -10.79 7.70
CA TYR A 29 -2.59 -10.91 6.66
C TYR A 29 -1.74 -12.18 6.85
N LEU A 30 -1.27 -12.44 8.07
CA LEU A 30 -0.45 -13.61 8.37
C LEU A 30 -1.24 -14.91 8.16
N LEU A 31 -2.50 -14.96 8.63
CA LEU A 31 -3.39 -16.11 8.44
C LEU A 31 -3.60 -16.42 6.96
N ILE A 32 -3.90 -15.40 6.15
CA ILE A 32 -4.12 -15.58 4.70
C ILE A 32 -2.83 -16.04 4.02
N ASN A 33 -1.67 -15.48 4.35
CA ASN A 33 -0.40 -15.90 3.75
C ASN A 33 -0.04 -17.34 4.13
N ILE A 34 -0.19 -17.72 5.40
CA ILE A 34 0.04 -19.10 5.84
C ILE A 34 -0.92 -20.04 5.12
N ALA A 35 -2.22 -19.73 5.09
CA ALA A 35 -3.21 -20.53 4.37
C ALA A 35 -2.86 -20.67 2.88
N SER A 36 -2.40 -19.59 2.25
CA SER A 36 -2.00 -19.56 0.84
C SER A 36 -0.78 -20.46 0.57
N ILE A 37 0.22 -20.44 1.45
CA ILE A 37 1.38 -21.33 1.38
C ILE A 37 0.97 -22.79 1.56
N LEU A 38 0.08 -23.08 2.52
CA LEU A 38 -0.43 -24.43 2.75
C LEU A 38 -1.20 -24.94 1.52
N ILE A 39 -2.10 -24.13 0.96
CA ILE A 39 -2.84 -24.47 -0.26
C ILE A 39 -1.85 -24.74 -1.41
N TRP A 40 -0.84 -23.90 -1.57
CA TRP A 40 0.17 -24.09 -2.62
C TRP A 40 0.91 -25.42 -2.45
N PHE A 41 1.36 -25.72 -1.22
CA PHE A 41 2.13 -26.93 -0.92
C PHE A 41 1.31 -28.22 -1.02
N PHE A 42 0.09 -28.24 -0.48
CA PHE A 42 -0.73 -29.45 -0.39
C PHE A 42 -1.61 -29.68 -1.61
N VAL A 43 -2.05 -28.63 -2.31
CA VAL A 43 -3.01 -28.73 -3.42
C VAL A 43 -2.32 -28.45 -4.75
N ILE A 44 -1.74 -27.26 -4.91
CA ILE A 44 -1.23 -26.80 -6.21
C ILE A 44 -0.03 -27.63 -6.66
N ARG A 45 0.86 -28.03 -5.75
CA ARG A 45 2.01 -28.89 -6.07
C ARG A 45 1.60 -30.21 -6.73
N GLY A 46 0.52 -30.84 -6.26
CA GLY A 46 -0.01 -32.06 -6.87
C GLY A 46 -0.63 -31.78 -8.25
N PHE A 47 -1.36 -30.67 -8.35
CA PHE A 47 -2.00 -30.22 -9.59
C PHE A 47 -0.99 -29.79 -10.67
N TYR A 48 0.20 -29.33 -10.29
CA TYR A 48 1.27 -28.99 -11.22
C TYR A 48 1.81 -30.20 -12.00
N ALA A 49 1.74 -31.40 -11.42
CA ALA A 49 2.14 -32.62 -12.11
C ALA A 49 1.15 -32.99 -13.23
N THR A 50 -0.11 -32.58 -13.12
CA THR A 50 -1.16 -32.88 -14.12
C THR A 50 -1.29 -31.80 -15.19
N ILE A 51 -0.64 -30.64 -15.03
CA ILE A 51 -0.65 -29.56 -16.03
C ILE A 51 0.55 -29.75 -16.97
N GLU A 52 0.30 -29.87 -18.27
CA GLU A 52 1.37 -29.90 -19.28
C GLU A 52 1.77 -28.49 -19.76
N ASN A 53 0.82 -27.56 -19.77
CA ASN A 53 1.04 -26.20 -20.26
C ASN A 53 1.90 -25.39 -19.27
N GLN A 54 3.15 -25.14 -19.66
CA GLN A 54 4.11 -24.35 -18.89
C GLN A 54 3.70 -22.88 -18.75
N GLY A 55 3.04 -22.30 -19.75
CA GLY A 55 2.53 -20.93 -19.69
C GLY A 55 1.49 -20.75 -18.59
N PHE A 56 0.63 -21.76 -18.40
CA PHE A 56 -0.36 -21.74 -17.33
C PHE A 56 0.27 -21.86 -15.94
N LYS A 57 1.29 -22.70 -15.76
CA LYS A 57 2.07 -22.77 -14.51
C LYS A 57 2.73 -21.44 -14.17
N ASN A 58 3.41 -20.85 -15.15
CA ASN A 58 4.05 -19.54 -14.98
C ASN A 58 3.03 -18.45 -14.63
N TRP A 59 1.83 -18.50 -15.22
CA TRP A 59 0.75 -17.56 -14.88
C TRP A 59 0.30 -17.73 -13.42
N ILE A 60 0.13 -18.96 -12.93
CA ILE A 60 -0.23 -19.22 -11.53
C ILE A 60 0.85 -18.68 -10.58
N ASP A 61 2.13 -19.02 -10.84
CA ASP A 61 3.25 -18.57 -10.01
C ASP A 61 3.37 -17.04 -9.99
N ALA A 62 3.25 -16.40 -11.17
CA ALA A 62 3.30 -14.94 -11.29
C ALA A 62 2.17 -14.27 -10.51
N ASN A 63 0.94 -14.79 -10.59
CA ASN A 63 -0.19 -14.23 -9.85
C ASN A 63 -0.01 -14.42 -8.34
N PHE A 64 0.43 -15.60 -7.91
CA PHE A 64 0.68 -15.87 -6.49
C PHE A 64 1.69 -14.88 -5.89
N LEU A 65 2.82 -14.69 -6.57
CA LEU A 65 3.83 -13.72 -6.18
C LEU A 65 3.31 -12.29 -6.23
N PHE A 66 2.62 -11.92 -7.31
CA PHE A 66 2.04 -10.58 -7.47
C PHE A 66 1.11 -10.21 -6.32
N PHE A 67 0.16 -11.09 -5.98
CA PHE A 67 -0.75 -10.85 -4.86
C PHE A 67 0.02 -10.75 -3.54
N SER A 68 0.93 -11.68 -3.23
CA SER A 68 1.70 -11.62 -1.99
C SER A 68 2.48 -10.31 -1.85
N ILE A 69 3.15 -9.87 -2.92
CA ILE A 69 3.94 -8.64 -2.95
C ILE A 69 3.05 -7.41 -2.76
N VAL A 70 1.97 -7.30 -3.54
CA VAL A 70 1.06 -6.14 -3.46
C VAL A 70 0.44 -6.02 -2.07
N TRP A 71 -0.03 -7.13 -1.49
CA TRP A 71 -0.58 -7.15 -0.14
C TRP A 71 0.46 -6.79 0.92
N THR A 72 1.71 -7.24 0.77
CA THR A 72 2.82 -6.84 1.65
C THR A 72 3.03 -5.33 1.60
N ILE A 73 3.07 -4.75 0.39
CA ILE A 73 3.27 -3.31 0.19
C ILE A 73 2.14 -2.52 0.85
N ILE A 74 0.89 -2.93 0.65
CA ILE A 74 -0.28 -2.29 1.27
C ILE A 74 -0.18 -2.32 2.80
N LEU A 75 0.22 -3.45 3.39
CA LEU A 75 0.40 -3.59 4.83
C LEU A 75 1.47 -2.62 5.37
N ILE A 76 2.61 -2.51 4.66
CA ILE A 76 3.68 -1.58 5.02
C ILE A 76 3.17 -0.13 4.99
N PHE A 77 2.47 0.27 3.93
CA PHE A 77 1.89 1.62 3.84
C PHE A 77 0.85 1.88 4.93
N HIS A 78 0.04 0.88 5.27
CA HIS A 78 -0.92 0.98 6.36
C HIS A 78 -0.22 1.16 7.71
N GLY A 79 0.85 0.40 7.97
CA GLY A 79 1.69 0.55 9.16
C GLY A 79 2.36 1.92 9.23
N LEU A 80 2.94 2.40 8.13
CA LEU A 80 3.51 3.75 8.06
C LEU A 80 2.46 4.83 8.37
N LYS A 81 1.24 4.69 7.87
CA LYS A 81 0.13 5.60 8.19
C LYS A 81 -0.24 5.54 9.68
N VAL A 82 -0.36 4.34 10.26
CA VAL A 82 -0.77 4.15 11.65
C VAL A 82 0.30 4.67 12.61
N PHE A 83 1.58 4.34 12.40
CA PHE A 83 2.66 4.73 13.30
C PHE A 83 3.19 6.15 13.06
N LYS A 84 3.36 6.55 11.79
CA LYS A 84 3.93 7.87 11.43
C LYS A 84 2.90 8.93 11.08
N GLY A 85 1.60 8.62 11.08
CA GLY A 85 0.45 9.56 11.05
C GLY A 85 0.73 10.93 10.44
N ASP A 86 1.12 11.89 11.28
CA ASP A 86 1.36 13.28 10.90
C ASP A 86 2.64 13.48 10.05
N LYS A 87 3.73 12.79 10.38
CA LYS A 87 4.99 12.85 9.61
C LYS A 87 4.86 12.19 8.24
N PHE A 88 4.11 11.09 8.16
CA PHE A 88 3.85 10.42 6.88
C PHE A 88 2.94 11.25 5.97
N LYS A 89 1.91 11.89 6.54
CA LYS A 89 1.04 12.82 5.81
C LYS A 89 1.82 14.03 5.28
N ALA A 90 2.69 14.62 6.11
CA ALA A 90 3.57 15.72 5.71
C ALA A 90 4.56 15.31 4.60
N PHE A 91 5.17 14.12 4.70
CA PHE A 91 6.06 13.59 3.67
C PHE A 91 5.31 13.38 2.34
N LYS A 92 4.13 12.74 2.35
CA LYS A 92 3.31 12.53 1.15
C LYS A 92 2.89 13.85 0.50
N ILE A 93 2.45 14.82 1.31
CA ILE A 93 2.06 16.15 0.83
C ILE A 93 3.25 16.88 0.20
N SER A 94 4.43 16.84 0.83
CA SER A 94 5.62 17.52 0.31
C SER A 94 6.10 16.94 -1.01
N VAL A 95 6.13 15.62 -1.16
CA VAL A 95 6.55 14.97 -2.41
C VAL A 95 5.58 15.25 -3.54
N PHE A 96 4.27 15.17 -3.28
CA PHE A 96 3.24 15.45 -4.29
C PHE A 96 3.27 16.92 -4.72
N LYS A 97 3.37 17.84 -3.76
CA LYS A 97 3.42 19.29 -4.03
C LYS A 97 4.63 19.68 -4.88
N LYS A 98 5.81 19.09 -4.62
CA LYS A 98 7.01 19.32 -5.46
C LYS A 98 6.84 18.81 -6.88
N TRP A 99 6.17 17.67 -7.06
CA TRP A 99 5.89 17.13 -8.39
C TRP A 99 4.92 18.04 -9.16
N GLU A 100 3.87 18.51 -8.48
CA GLU A 100 2.85 19.40 -9.02
C GLU A 100 3.45 20.76 -9.44
N GLU A 101 4.22 21.40 -8.55
CA GLU A 101 4.93 22.66 -8.84
C GLU A 101 5.85 22.54 -10.05
N ARG A 102 6.56 21.40 -10.18
CA ARG A 102 7.39 21.13 -11.36
C ARG A 102 6.57 21.04 -12.64
N LYS A 103 5.42 20.34 -12.61
CA LYS A 103 4.58 20.18 -13.79
C LYS A 103 3.92 21.48 -14.23
N ILE A 104 3.48 22.31 -13.28
CA ILE A 104 2.96 23.64 -13.58
C ILE A 104 4.03 24.49 -14.28
N LYS A 105 5.27 24.45 -13.79
CA LYS A 105 6.39 25.16 -14.41
C LYS A 105 6.68 24.68 -15.85
N GLU A 106 6.69 23.37 -16.07
CA GLU A 106 6.84 22.77 -17.41
C GLU A 106 5.73 23.25 -18.37
N PHE A 107 4.47 23.32 -17.92
CA PHE A 107 3.36 23.81 -18.74
C PHE A 107 3.47 25.31 -19.05
N MET A 108 3.86 26.15 -18.09
CA MET A 108 4.06 27.58 -18.33
C MET A 108 5.18 27.87 -19.34
N GLU A 109 6.31 27.16 -19.23
CA GLU A 109 7.43 27.29 -20.17
C GLU A 109 7.04 26.80 -21.59
N ALA A 110 6.20 25.78 -21.70
CA ALA A 110 5.68 25.30 -22.98
C ALA A 110 4.72 26.31 -23.64
N GLU A 111 3.81 26.93 -22.86
CA GLU A 111 2.94 28.00 -23.35
C GLU A 111 3.72 29.25 -23.80
N GLU A 112 4.74 29.66 -23.04
CA GLU A 112 5.59 30.80 -23.41
C GLU A 112 6.35 30.55 -24.71
N LYS A 113 6.86 29.33 -24.92
CA LYS A 113 7.47 28.95 -26.19
C LYS A 113 6.46 28.99 -27.34
N LEU A 114 5.25 28.46 -27.14
CA LEU A 114 4.20 28.46 -28.16
C LEU A 114 3.79 29.88 -28.56
N LYS A 115 3.74 30.82 -27.62
CA LYS A 115 3.42 32.25 -27.88
C LYS A 115 4.55 33.04 -28.54
N ARG A 116 5.78 32.50 -28.54
CA ARG A 116 6.97 33.12 -29.17
C ARG A 116 7.16 32.72 -30.63
N PHE A 117 6.41 31.74 -31.11
CA PHE A 117 6.31 31.35 -32.53
C PHE A 117 5.02 31.91 -33.13
#